data_AF-W0RKW9-F1
#
_entry.id   AF-W0RKW9-F1
#
_cell.length_a   1.000
_cell.length_b   1.000
_cell.length_c   1.000
_cell.angle_alpha   90.00
_cell.angle_beta   90.00
_cell.angle_gamma   90.00
#
_symmetry.space_group_name_H-M   'P 1'
#
loop_
_entity.id
_entity.type
_entity.pdbx_description
1 polymer ?
#
loop_
_entity_poly.entity_id
_entity_poly.type
_entity_poly.pdbx_seq_one_letter_code
_entity_poly.pdbx_strand_id
1 'polypeptide(L)' 'MTFEENLERLEEIVDELGGDALELDRALRLFEEGIERLREASGELARVEQQVKLLVERSDGTFELPPLER' A
#
# COMPACT_ATOMS: atom_id res chain seq x y z
N MET A 1 -6.68 9.18 1.67
CA MET A 1 -5.31 9.40 2.15
C MET A 1 -4.36 9.19 1.00
N THR A 2 -3.18 9.79 1.05
CA THR A 2 -2.09 9.52 0.11
C THR A 2 -1.27 8.32 0.59
N PHE A 3 -0.42 7.79 -0.29
CA PHE A 3 0.55 6.76 0.05
C PHE A 3 1.44 7.16 1.23
N GLU A 4 1.94 8.41 1.23
CA GLU A 4 2.79 8.95 2.29
C GLU A 4 2.04 9.05 3.62
N GLU A 5 0.79 9.51 3.62
CA GLU A 5 -0.06 9.55 4.84
C GLU A 5 -0.30 8.13 5.39
N ASN A 6 -0.46 7.13 4.51
CA ASN A 6 -0.62 5.73 4.93
C ASN A 6 0.68 5.16 5.52
N LEU A 7 1.84 5.51 4.96
CA LEU A 7 3.15 5.13 5.52
C LEU A 7 3.40 5.77 6.88
N GLU A 8 3.20 7.08 7.00
CA GLU A 8 3.38 7.81 8.25
C GLU A 8 2.51 7.22 9.36
N ARG A 9 1.23 6.92 9.07
CA ARG A 9 0.34 6.29 10.05
C ARG A 9 0.78 4.86 10.41
N LEU A 10 1.30 4.09 9.46
CA LEU A 10 1.83 2.75 9.74
C LEU A 10 3.03 2.79 10.68
N GLU A 11 3.91 3.78 10.52
CA GLU A 11 5.06 4.00 11.43
C GLU A 11 4.57 4.35 12.84
N GLU A 12 3.60 5.27 12.97
CA GLU A 12 2.99 5.60 14.26
C GLU A 12 2.36 4.37 14.94
N ILE A 13 1.65 3.53 14.18
CA ILE A 13 1.04 2.30 14.70
C ILE A 13 2.11 1.35 15.23
N VAL A 14 3.24 1.20 14.55
CA VAL A 14 4.37 0.35 15.00
C VAL A 14 4.95 0.89 16.31
N ASP A 15 5.14 2.20 16.41
CA ASP A 15 5.64 2.84 17.62
C ASP A 15 4.66 2.67 18.80
N GLU A 16 3.36 2.86 18.56
CA GLU A 16 2.31 2.66 19.57
C GLU A 16 2.23 1.19 20.04
N LEU A 17 2.39 0.23 19.12
CA LEU A 17 2.41 -1.21 19.42
C LEU A 17 3.64 -1.64 20.24
N GLY A 18 4.75 -0.90 20.17
CA GLY A 18 5.98 -1.17 20.90
C GLY A 18 5.98 -0.70 22.37
N GLY A 19 4.94 -0.01 22.83
CA GLY A 19 4.87 0.57 24.17
C GLY A 19 4.56 -0.46 25.28
N ASP A 20 5.25 -0.33 26.42
CA ASP A 20 5.16 -1.27 27.56
C ASP A 20 3.78 -1.34 28.28
N ALA A 21 2.88 -0.39 28.02
CA ALA A 21 1.60 -0.25 28.73
C ALA A 21 0.38 -0.25 27.77
N LEU A 22 0.45 -1.00 26.68
CA LEU A 22 -0.63 -1.08 25.71
C LEU A 22 -1.70 -2.10 26.14
N GLU A 23 -2.92 -1.61 26.37
CA GLU A 23 -4.09 -2.45 26.62
C GLU A 23 -4.43 -3.32 25.41
N LEU A 24 -4.84 -4.58 25.65
CA LEU A 24 -5.11 -5.58 24.61
C LEU A 24 -6.13 -5.09 23.56
N ASP A 25 -7.22 -4.46 24.00
CA ASP A 25 -8.24 -3.92 23.10
C ASP A 25 -7.69 -2.82 22.19
N ARG A 26 -6.74 -2.02 22.68
CA ARG A 26 -6.08 -0.98 21.88
C ARG A 26 -5.10 -1.61 20.89
N ALA A 27 -4.35 -2.62 21.31
CA ALA A 27 -3.46 -3.37 20.42
C ALA A 27 -4.22 -4.01 19.26
N LEU A 28 -5.39 -4.60 19.52
CA LEU A 28 -6.22 -5.20 18.48
C LEU A 28 -6.72 -4.16 17.47
N ARG A 29 -7.18 -2.99 17.93
CA ARG A 29 -7.63 -1.91 17.03
C ARG A 29 -6.49 -1.36 16.18
N LEU A 30 -5.31 -1.13 16.78
CA LEU A 30 -4.13 -0.68 16.05
C LEU A 30 -3.69 -1.70 15.00
N PHE A 31 -3.78 -2.99 15.31
CA PHE A 31 -3.46 -4.06 14.38
C PHE A 31 -4.46 -4.10 13.20
N GLU A 32 -5.76 -4.00 13.47
CA GLU A 32 -6.79 -3.94 12.43
C GLU A 32 -6.60 -2.71 11.52
N GLU A 33 -6.36 -1.54 12.10
CA GLU A 33 -6.05 -0.31 11.36
C GLU A 33 -4.80 -0.51 10.48
N GLY A 34 -3.71 -1.06 11.05
CA GLY A 34 -2.48 -1.30 10.32
C GLY A 34 -2.65 -2.23 9.12
N ILE A 35 -3.46 -3.29 9.25
CA ILE A 35 -3.76 -4.20 8.13
C ILE A 35 -4.54 -3.49 7.03
N GLU A 36 -5.50 -2.65 7.38
CA GLU A 36 -6.26 -1.87 6.40
C GLU A 36 -5.35 -0.90 5.64
N ARG A 37 -4.52 -0.13 6.34
CA ARG A 37 -3.60 0.83 5.72
C ARG A 37 -2.53 0.16 4.87
N LEU A 38 -2.00 -0.97 5.30
CA LEU A 38 -1.05 -1.76 4.52
C LEU A 38 -1.66 -2.23 3.20
N ARG A 39 -2.92 -2.66 3.21
CA ARG A 39 -3.64 -3.08 1.99
C ARG A 39 -3.83 -1.91 1.03
N GLU A 40 -4.21 -0.73 1.55
CA GLU A 40 -4.36 0.47 0.73
C GLU A 40 -3.05 0.89 0.07
N ALA A 41 -1.98 1.03 0.85
CA ALA A 41 -0.65 1.40 0.35
C ALA A 41 -0.13 0.39 -0.69
N SER A 42 -0.32 -0.92 -0.44
CA SER A 42 0.07 -1.96 -1.40
C SER A 42 -0.72 -1.87 -2.71
N GLY A 43 -2.02 -1.56 -2.63
CA GLY A 43 -2.87 -1.39 -3.82
C GLY A 43 -2.47 -0.17 -4.66
N GLU A 44 -2.12 0.94 -4.00
CA GLU A 44 -1.63 2.14 -4.68
C GLU A 44 -0.29 1.88 -5.37
N LEU A 45 0.65 1.22 -4.67
CA LEU A 45 1.95 0.86 -5.25
C LEU A 45 1.79 -0.05 -6.48
N ALA A 46 0.96 -1.09 -6.39
CA ALA A 46 0.70 -2.00 -7.50
C ALA A 46 0.13 -1.27 -8.73
N ARG A 47 -0.75 -0.28 -8.51
CA ARG A 47 -1.29 0.54 -9.59
C ARG A 47 -0.20 1.38 -10.28
N VAL A 48 0.68 1.99 -9.50
CA VAL A 48 1.80 2.80 -10.03
C VAL A 48 2.78 1.92 -10.79
N GLU A 49 3.14 0.75 -10.26
CA GLU A 49 4.01 -0.22 -10.93
C GLU A 49 3.46 -0.64 -12.29
N GLN A 50 2.15 -0.90 -12.39
CA GLN A 50 1.50 -1.22 -13.66
C GLN A 50 1.60 -0.06 -14.65
N GLN A 51 1.39 1.18 -14.21
CA GLN A 51 1.50 2.36 -15.08
C GLN A 51 2.93 2.56 -15.58
N VAL A 52 3.94 2.38 -14.72
CA VAL A 52 5.35 2.47 -15.09
C VAL A 52 5.70 1.40 -16.12
N LYS A 53 5.25 0.15 -15.93
CA LYS A 53 5.49 -0.93 -16.88
C LYS A 53 4.94 -0.60 -18.28
N LEU A 54 3.71 -0.10 -18.36
CA LEU A 54 3.10 0.33 -19.63
C LEU A 54 3.84 1.51 -20.29
N LEU A 55 4.40 2.43 -19.49
CA LEU A 55 5.21 3.54 -20.00
C LEU A 55 6.55 3.05 -20.57
N VAL A 56 7.19 2.09 -19.89
CA VAL A 56 8.46 1.49 -20.34
C VAL A 56 8.25 0.75 -21.68
N GLU A 57 7.22 -0.10 -21.78
CA GLU A 57 6.83 -0.80 -23.02
C GLU A 57 6.51 0.16 -24.19
N ARG A 58 6.05 1.38 -23.91
CA ARG A 58 5.85 2.39 -24.97
C ARG A 58 7.15 3.07 -25.39
N SER A 59 8.09 3.22 -24.46
CA SER A 59 9.34 3.96 -24.66
C SER A 59 10.44 3.14 -25.35
N ASP A 60 10.41 1.81 -25.21
CA ASP A 60 11.29 0.88 -25.93
C ASP A 60 10.80 0.55 -27.35
N GLY A 61 9.63 1.09 -27.74
CA GLY A 61 9.06 0.99 -29.08
C GLY A 61 8.18 -0.24 -29.30
N THR A 62 7.91 -1.04 -28.28
CA THR A 62 7.10 -2.27 -28.38
C THR A 62 5.65 -2.05 -27.95
N PHE A 63 4.73 -1.92 -28.91
CA PHE A 63 3.29 -1.92 -28.63
C PHE A 63 2.78 -3.34 -28.38
N GLU A 64 2.54 -3.71 -27.13
CA GLU A 64 1.75 -4.89 -26.80
C GLU A 64 0.26 -4.52 -26.64
N LEU A 65 -0.60 -5.22 -27.38
CA LEU A 65 -2.05 -5.11 -27.21
C LEU A 65 -2.42 -5.83 -25.91
N PRO A 66 -3.15 -5.19 -24.97
CA PRO A 66 -3.69 -5.91 -23.83
C PRO A 66 -4.58 -7.06 -24.36
N PRO A 67 -4.58 -8.25 -23.71
CA PRO A 67 -5.46 -9.33 -24.09
C PRO A 67 -6.91 -8.83 -24.12
N LEU A 68 -7.62 -9.12 -25.21
CA LEU A 68 -9.07 -8.92 -25.29
C LEU A 68 -9.73 -9.83 -24.24
N GLU A 69 -10.03 -9.30 -23.06
CA GLU A 69 -10.98 -9.95 -22.17
C GLU A 69 -12.37 -9.89 -22.83
N ARG A 70 -12.91 -11.07 -23.17
CA ARG A 70 -14.30 -11.25 -23.59
C ARG A 70 -15.22 -11.36 -22.38
#